data_AF-A0A6A5VHQ0-F1
#
_entry.id   AF-A0A6A5VHQ0-F1
#
_cell.length_a   1.000
_cell.length_b   1.000
_cell.length_c   1.000
_cell.angle_alpha   90.00
_cell.angle_beta   90.00
_cell.angle_gamma   90.00
#
_symmetry.space_group_name_H-M   'P 1'
#
loop_
_entity.id
_entity.type
_entity.pdbx_description
1 polymer ?
#
loop_
_entity_poly.entity_id
_entity_poly.type
_entity_poly.pdbx_seq_one_letter_code
_entity_poly.pdbx_strand_id
1 'polypeptide(L)'
;MNCAIDDGSMLWWIMDDTYSSSSRGGFSGGIGAPGSGGGIPAGIGQSGTSISPSFTNYTADSDACLVFLNAFSGEGADRTELSNAAQDAMVTAVASDCAKTIVVVSTESGNAIADVLYGEVNPSARLIHTIAKDEKDYPVGVCYEADCAFDESVYIDYRHFDKFNITSRYPFGYGLSYTTFTYSDIKLNSIDSAALNNTCPTGVPTLGSKKDLFDTVLSIDVTLTNTGDRAGAEVAQLYVDYPAEAQQPKRQLRGFKKVGLGKGEEKRVSFELRRDVSFWDGGIKRF
;
A
#
# COMPACT_ATOMS: atom_id res chain seq x y z
N MET A 1 0.06 -7.22 -28.41
CA MET A 1 -1.10 -7.16 -29.32
C MET A 1 -2.28 -7.56 -28.47
N ASN A 2 -3.17 -6.61 -28.15
CA ASN A 2 -4.24 -6.81 -27.16
C ASN A 2 -5.32 -7.74 -27.71
N CYS A 3 -5.40 -8.96 -27.18
CA CYS A 3 -6.41 -9.97 -27.53
C CYS A 3 -7.87 -9.52 -27.26
N ALA A 4 -8.08 -8.44 -26.50
CA ALA A 4 -9.40 -7.87 -26.22
C ALA A 4 -10.13 -7.30 -27.47
N ILE A 5 -9.42 -7.05 -28.57
CA ILE A 5 -10.05 -6.64 -29.84
C ILE A 5 -10.56 -7.86 -30.64
N ASP A 6 -9.96 -9.03 -30.45
CA ASP A 6 -10.26 -10.23 -31.25
C ASP A 6 -11.43 -11.06 -30.67
N ASP A 7 -11.76 -10.92 -29.38
CA ASP A 7 -12.83 -11.69 -28.72
C ASP A 7 -14.15 -10.94 -28.53
N GLY A 8 -14.22 -9.66 -28.89
CA GLY A 8 -15.42 -8.84 -28.77
C GLY A 8 -15.80 -8.47 -27.34
N SER A 9 -14.89 -8.65 -26.36
CA SER A 9 -15.11 -8.23 -24.98
C SER A 9 -15.18 -6.69 -24.90
N MET A 10 -16.37 -6.18 -24.60
CA MET A 10 -16.59 -4.74 -24.41
C MET A 10 -16.20 -4.35 -22.97
N LEU A 11 -15.09 -3.63 -22.82
CA LEU A 11 -14.74 -3.00 -21.55
C LEU A 11 -15.45 -1.64 -21.43
N TRP A 12 -16.42 -1.55 -20.52
CA TRP A 12 -17.05 -0.28 -20.15
C TRP A 12 -16.32 0.31 -18.94
N TRP A 13 -15.88 1.57 -19.06
CA TRP A 13 -15.23 2.32 -18.00
C TRP A 13 -16.20 3.37 -17.47
N ILE A 14 -16.40 3.40 -16.16
CA ILE A 14 -17.16 4.44 -15.48
C ILE A 14 -16.17 5.21 -14.60
N MET A 15 -16.03 6.50 -14.86
CA MET A 15 -15.20 7.42 -14.08
C MET A 15 -16.10 8.43 -13.40
N ASP A 16 -15.86 8.65 -12.10
CA ASP A 16 -16.41 9.77 -11.35
C ASP A 16 -15.23 10.59 -10.80
N ASP A 17 -14.95 11.72 -11.47
CA ASP A 17 -13.96 12.69 -11.03
C ASP A 17 -14.66 13.74 -10.17
N THR A 18 -14.41 13.73 -8.85
CA THR A 18 -14.90 14.78 -7.95
C THR A 18 -14.14 16.08 -8.19
N TYR A 19 -14.58 16.88 -9.17
CA TYR A 19 -14.14 18.27 -9.34
C TYR A 19 -15.27 19.23 -8.96
N SER A 20 -15.08 19.96 -7.85
CA SER A 20 -15.78 21.22 -7.61
C SER A 20 -14.75 22.33 -7.41
N SER A 21 -14.34 23.01 -8.48
CA SER A 21 -13.64 24.28 -8.33
C SER A 21 -14.63 25.38 -7.95
N SER A 22 -14.56 25.86 -6.71
CA SER A 22 -15.04 27.20 -6.38
C SER A 22 -13.96 28.22 -6.78
N SER A 23 -14.27 28.98 -7.82
CA SER A 23 -13.44 30.01 -8.47
C SER A 23 -12.80 31.07 -7.55
N ARG A 24 -11.53 31.44 -7.80
CA ARG A 24 -11.09 32.80 -8.21
C ARG A 24 -9.55 32.90 -8.31
N GLY A 25 -9.04 33.21 -9.50
CA GLY A 25 -7.65 33.64 -9.71
C GLY A 25 -7.14 33.25 -11.10
N GLY A 26 -7.19 34.19 -12.04
CA GLY A 26 -6.79 33.94 -13.42
C GLY A 26 -5.29 33.71 -13.59
N PHE A 27 -4.95 32.66 -14.33
CA PHE A 27 -3.71 32.60 -15.11
C PHE A 27 -4.02 31.97 -16.47
N SER A 28 -3.91 32.79 -17.51
CA SER A 28 -3.96 32.42 -18.92
C SER A 28 -2.56 31.96 -19.33
N GLY A 29 -2.42 30.73 -19.83
CA GLY A 29 -1.16 30.24 -20.40
C GLY A 29 -1.29 28.80 -20.85
N GLY A 30 -1.84 28.59 -22.04
CA GLY A 30 -2.02 27.26 -22.61
C GLY A 30 -0.71 26.60 -23.05
N ILE A 31 -0.70 25.28 -22.90
CA ILE A 31 0.03 24.36 -23.77
C ILE A 31 -0.98 23.30 -24.18
N GLY A 32 -1.55 23.47 -25.37
CA GLY A 32 -2.46 22.51 -25.98
C GLY A 32 -1.71 21.39 -26.70
N ALA A 33 -2.26 20.18 -26.59
CA ALA A 33 -2.18 19.13 -27.60
C ALA A 33 -3.49 18.31 -27.54
N PRO A 34 -3.93 17.70 -28.66
CA PRO A 34 -5.30 17.87 -29.15
C PRO A 34 -6.23 16.66 -28.93
N GLY A 35 -7.52 16.96 -28.75
CA GLY A 35 -8.62 16.20 -29.35
C GLY A 35 -8.96 14.83 -28.77
N SER A 36 -9.83 14.79 -27.75
CA SER A 36 -11.11 14.06 -27.84
C SER A 36 -12.09 14.66 -26.84
N GLY A 37 -12.91 15.58 -27.34
CA GLY A 37 -13.99 16.19 -26.57
C GLY A 37 -15.18 15.24 -26.49
N GLY A 38 -15.61 14.96 -25.27
CA GLY A 38 -16.91 14.35 -24.95
C GLY A 38 -17.65 15.18 -23.90
N GLY A 39 -17.59 16.50 -24.01
CA GLY A 39 -18.39 17.42 -23.20
C GLY A 39 -19.82 17.49 -23.72
N ILE A 40 -20.76 17.35 -22.79
CA ILE A 40 -22.22 17.44 -22.95
C ILE A 40 -22.62 18.81 -23.52
N PRO A 41 -23.39 18.91 -24.61
CA PRO A 41 -24.07 20.15 -24.97
C PRO A 41 -25.43 20.20 -24.27
N ALA A 42 -25.52 20.96 -23.18
CA ALA A 42 -26.80 21.45 -22.69
C ALA A 42 -27.22 22.66 -23.54
N GLY A 43 -28.32 22.54 -24.28
CA GLY A 43 -28.99 23.68 -24.90
C GLY A 43 -29.47 23.50 -26.33
N ILE A 44 -30.31 22.50 -26.61
CA ILE A 44 -31.24 22.54 -27.74
C ILE A 44 -32.49 21.78 -27.35
N GLY A 45 -33.63 22.48 -27.27
CA GLY A 45 -34.93 21.88 -27.04
C GLY A 45 -35.33 20.99 -28.21
N GLN A 46 -35.05 19.71 -28.11
CA GLN A 46 -35.68 18.66 -28.90
C GLN A 46 -35.80 17.40 -28.03
N SER A 47 -37.00 16.83 -28.01
CA SER A 47 -37.31 15.53 -27.40
C SER A 47 -36.39 14.44 -27.98
N GLY A 48 -35.30 14.15 -27.28
CA GLY A 48 -34.45 12.99 -27.52
C GLY A 48 -34.71 11.94 -26.44
N THR A 49 -34.80 10.67 -26.83
CA THR A 49 -34.82 9.51 -25.93
C THR A 49 -33.44 9.28 -25.31
N SER A 50 -32.89 10.29 -24.62
CA SER A 50 -31.65 10.13 -23.88
C SER A 50 -31.94 9.24 -22.67
N ILE A 51 -31.48 8.00 -22.72
CA ILE A 51 -31.42 7.13 -21.56
C ILE A 51 -30.48 7.81 -20.57
N SER A 52 -30.98 8.23 -19.41
CA SER A 52 -30.10 8.62 -18.30
C SER A 52 -29.11 7.48 -18.07
N PRO A 53 -27.79 7.74 -18.01
CA PRO A 53 -26.83 6.71 -17.66
C PRO A 53 -27.28 6.09 -16.35
N SER A 54 -27.70 4.83 -16.37
CA SER A 54 -27.98 4.06 -15.18
C SER A 54 -26.92 2.97 -15.11
N PHE A 55 -26.24 2.87 -13.97
CA PHE A 55 -25.25 1.82 -13.73
C PHE A 55 -25.83 0.44 -14.09
N THR A 56 -27.13 0.24 -13.80
CA THR A 56 -27.93 -0.96 -14.11
C THR A 56 -27.97 -1.34 -15.59
N ASN A 57 -28.01 -0.39 -16.52
CA ASN A 57 -28.01 -0.71 -17.96
C ASN A 57 -26.63 -1.15 -18.47
N TYR A 58 -25.54 -0.72 -17.83
CA TYR A 58 -24.17 -1.12 -18.20
C TYR A 58 -23.76 -2.45 -17.55
N THR A 59 -24.32 -2.78 -16.40
CA THR A 59 -24.01 -4.02 -15.66
C THR A 59 -24.77 -5.24 -16.17
N ALA A 60 -26.00 -5.06 -16.68
CA ALA A 60 -26.90 -6.16 -17.04
C ALA A 60 -26.32 -7.16 -18.07
N ASP A 61 -25.47 -6.69 -18.99
CA ASP A 61 -24.88 -7.52 -20.07
C ASP A 61 -23.35 -7.70 -19.93
N SER A 62 -22.76 -7.34 -18.78
CA SER A 62 -21.31 -7.38 -18.57
C SER A 62 -20.85 -8.70 -17.92
N ASP A 63 -19.84 -9.35 -18.51
CA ASP A 63 -19.22 -10.57 -17.94
C ASP A 63 -18.46 -10.31 -16.63
N ALA A 64 -17.90 -9.09 -16.51
CA ALA A 64 -17.25 -8.54 -15.34
C ALA A 64 -17.36 -7.01 -15.37
N CYS A 65 -17.41 -6.39 -14.20
CA CYS A 65 -17.54 -4.93 -14.06
C CYS A 65 -16.32 -4.37 -13.32
N LEU A 66 -15.65 -3.41 -13.94
CA LEU A 66 -14.49 -2.73 -13.37
C LEU A 66 -14.92 -1.36 -12.86
N VAL A 67 -14.70 -1.11 -11.57
CA VAL A 67 -15.02 0.17 -10.92
C VAL A 67 -13.73 0.85 -10.50
N PHE A 68 -13.49 2.06 -11.00
CA PHE A 68 -12.28 2.82 -10.69
C PHE A 68 -12.56 3.88 -9.64
N LEU A 69 -11.75 3.89 -8.60
CA LEU A 69 -11.82 4.83 -7.50
C LEU A 69 -10.50 5.61 -7.39
N ASN A 70 -10.59 6.84 -6.95
CA ASN A 70 -9.43 7.66 -6.62
C ASN A 70 -9.69 8.42 -5.32
N ALA A 71 -8.62 8.90 -4.69
CA ALA A 71 -8.72 9.82 -3.57
C ALA A 71 -7.58 10.83 -3.67
N PHE A 72 -7.92 12.05 -4.08
CA PHE A 72 -6.92 13.09 -4.31
C PHE A 72 -6.45 13.73 -2.99
N SER A 73 -5.15 14.00 -2.91
CA SER A 73 -4.52 14.76 -1.83
C SER A 73 -3.32 15.51 -2.40
N GLY A 74 -2.95 16.65 -1.80
CA GLY A 74 -1.82 17.45 -2.27
C GLY A 74 -1.20 18.28 -1.16
N GLU A 75 -0.08 18.94 -1.47
CA GLU A 75 0.56 19.86 -0.53
C GLU A 75 -0.36 21.04 -0.19
N GLY A 76 -0.31 21.50 1.06
CA GLY A 76 -1.03 22.68 1.53
C GLY A 76 -2.44 22.42 2.05
N ALA A 77 -2.95 21.18 1.97
CA ALA A 77 -4.20 20.80 2.61
C ALA A 77 -4.22 19.31 2.96
N ASP A 78 -4.66 19.00 4.17
CA ASP A 78 -4.96 17.63 4.59
C ASP A 78 -6.34 17.21 4.12
N ARG A 79 -6.54 15.89 3.98
CA ARG A 79 -7.85 15.33 3.71
C ARG A 79 -8.74 15.48 4.94
N THR A 80 -10.00 15.87 4.72
CA THR A 80 -11.02 15.96 5.78
C THR A 80 -11.79 14.65 5.97
N GLU A 81 -11.64 13.69 5.05
CA GLU A 81 -12.32 12.40 5.08
C GLU A 81 -11.47 11.29 4.44
N LEU A 82 -11.59 10.07 4.98
CA LEU A 82 -11.00 8.86 4.41
C LEU A 82 -11.99 8.04 3.54
N SER A 83 -13.28 8.34 3.62
CA SER A 83 -14.37 7.73 2.84
C SER A 83 -15.01 8.75 1.91
N ASN A 84 -15.61 8.29 0.80
CA ASN A 84 -16.35 9.16 -0.13
C ASN A 84 -17.72 8.54 -0.45
N ALA A 85 -18.80 9.19 -0.02
CA ALA A 85 -20.15 8.65 -0.13
C ALA A 85 -20.63 8.47 -1.59
N ALA A 86 -20.16 9.30 -2.53
CA ALA A 86 -20.52 9.18 -3.94
C ALA A 86 -19.87 7.95 -4.57
N GLN A 87 -18.57 7.75 -4.33
CA GLN A 87 -17.84 6.56 -4.77
C GLN A 87 -18.40 5.28 -4.11
N ASP A 88 -18.76 5.33 -2.82
CA ASP A 88 -19.40 4.20 -2.13
C ASP A 88 -20.75 3.82 -2.77
N ALA A 89 -21.56 4.83 -3.13
CA ALA A 89 -22.82 4.61 -3.82
C ALA A 89 -22.61 4.00 -5.22
N MET A 90 -21.60 4.45 -5.96
CA MET A 90 -21.24 3.90 -7.26
C MET A 90 -20.83 2.42 -7.15
N VAL A 91 -19.91 2.08 -6.23
CA VAL A 91 -19.47 0.69 -6.01
C VAL A 91 -20.64 -0.19 -5.62
N THR A 92 -21.50 0.28 -4.71
CA THR A 92 -22.65 -0.49 -4.22
C THR A 92 -23.68 -0.72 -5.32
N ALA A 93 -23.95 0.29 -6.14
CA ALA A 93 -24.87 0.17 -7.27
C ALA A 93 -24.36 -0.80 -8.36
N VAL A 94 -23.05 -0.76 -8.67
CA VAL A 94 -22.47 -1.72 -9.63
C VAL A 94 -22.49 -3.13 -9.05
N ALA A 95 -22.10 -3.29 -7.79
CA ALA A 95 -22.03 -4.59 -7.14
C ALA A 95 -23.42 -5.23 -6.89
N SER A 96 -24.51 -4.45 -6.79
CA SER A 96 -25.86 -5.01 -6.67
C SER A 96 -26.32 -5.71 -7.95
N ASP A 97 -25.83 -5.25 -9.09
CA ASP A 97 -26.30 -5.70 -10.40
C ASP A 97 -25.26 -6.59 -11.12
N CYS A 98 -23.97 -6.50 -10.72
CA CYS A 98 -22.87 -7.23 -11.34
C CYS A 98 -22.12 -8.13 -10.33
N ALA A 99 -22.36 -9.44 -10.43
CA ALA A 99 -21.78 -10.42 -9.50
C ALA A 99 -20.23 -10.50 -9.56
N LYS A 100 -19.62 -10.14 -10.69
CA LYS A 100 -18.16 -10.11 -10.89
C LYS A 100 -17.64 -8.67 -10.92
N THR A 101 -17.80 -7.97 -9.80
CA THR A 101 -17.31 -6.60 -9.64
C THR A 101 -15.86 -6.59 -9.14
N ILE A 102 -14.98 -5.91 -9.85
CA ILE A 102 -13.58 -5.68 -9.50
C ILE A 102 -13.40 -4.18 -9.25
N VAL A 103 -12.97 -3.83 -8.05
CA VAL A 103 -12.71 -2.44 -7.67
C VAL A 103 -11.20 -2.16 -7.77
N VAL A 104 -10.85 -1.10 -8.48
CA VAL A 104 -9.48 -0.65 -8.67
C VAL A 104 -9.33 0.75 -8.08
N VAL A 105 -8.56 0.86 -7.00
CA VAL A 105 -8.18 2.15 -6.43
C VAL A 105 -6.85 2.55 -7.05
N SER A 106 -6.84 3.57 -7.91
CA SER A 106 -5.63 4.05 -8.58
C SER A 106 -5.70 5.54 -8.83
N THR A 107 -4.55 6.18 -8.87
CA THR A 107 -4.44 7.58 -9.28
C THR A 107 -4.06 7.73 -10.75
N GLU A 108 -3.32 6.78 -11.36
CA GLU A 108 -2.96 6.79 -12.78
C GLU A 108 -2.44 5.41 -13.24
N SER A 109 -2.37 5.18 -14.57
CA SER A 109 -1.73 4.04 -15.28
C SER A 109 -2.59 2.80 -15.61
N GLY A 110 -3.35 2.87 -16.71
CA GLY A 110 -4.18 1.77 -17.21
C GLY A 110 -3.41 0.52 -17.70
N ASN A 111 -2.24 0.69 -18.34
CA ASN A 111 -1.48 -0.45 -18.90
C ASN A 111 -0.97 -1.40 -17.81
N ALA A 112 -0.36 -0.85 -16.75
CA ALA A 112 0.15 -1.66 -15.65
C ALA A 112 -0.96 -2.42 -14.91
N ILE A 113 -2.14 -1.82 -14.81
CA ILE A 113 -3.33 -2.45 -14.22
C ILE A 113 -3.82 -3.59 -15.12
N ALA A 114 -3.89 -3.38 -16.43
CA ALA A 114 -4.30 -4.40 -17.38
C ALA A 114 -3.40 -5.64 -17.33
N ASP A 115 -2.07 -5.47 -17.35
CA ASP A 115 -1.11 -6.59 -17.29
C ASP A 115 -1.31 -7.45 -16.03
N VAL A 116 -1.67 -6.82 -14.91
CA VAL A 116 -1.96 -7.53 -13.65
C VAL A 116 -3.34 -8.20 -13.68
N LEU A 117 -4.39 -7.51 -14.16
CA LEU A 117 -5.75 -8.07 -14.23
C LEU A 117 -5.83 -9.29 -15.15
N TYR A 118 -5.14 -9.26 -16.29
CA TYR A 118 -5.07 -10.38 -17.22
C TYR A 118 -4.04 -11.45 -16.80
N GLY A 119 -3.26 -11.18 -15.75
CA GLY A 119 -2.32 -12.13 -15.18
C GLY A 119 -1.05 -12.33 -15.99
N GLU A 120 -0.72 -11.41 -16.90
CA GLU A 120 0.59 -11.34 -17.54
C GLU A 120 1.68 -11.09 -16.49
N VAL A 121 1.37 -10.27 -15.48
CA VAL A 121 2.23 -10.00 -14.33
C VAL A 121 1.53 -10.39 -13.03
N ASN A 122 2.25 -11.12 -12.18
CA ASN A 122 1.76 -11.49 -10.86
C ASN A 122 1.81 -10.28 -9.90
N PRO A 123 0.71 -9.94 -9.18
CA PRO A 123 0.73 -8.89 -8.19
C PRO A 123 1.69 -9.27 -7.05
N SER A 124 2.67 -8.40 -6.82
CA SER A 124 3.77 -8.66 -5.89
C SER A 124 4.07 -7.47 -4.99
N ALA A 125 3.18 -6.48 -4.97
CA ALA A 125 3.24 -5.37 -4.04
C ALA A 125 2.63 -5.77 -2.69
N ARG A 126 3.04 -5.04 -1.65
CA ARG A 126 2.53 -5.15 -0.29
C ARG A 126 2.21 -3.74 0.21
N LEU A 127 1.22 -3.62 1.08
CA LEU A 127 0.81 -2.36 1.68
C LEU A 127 1.95 -1.75 2.49
N ILE A 128 2.18 -0.45 2.31
CA ILE A 128 3.20 0.34 3.04
C ILE A 128 2.63 1.08 4.26
N HIS A 129 1.34 0.92 4.53
CA HIS A 129 0.61 1.41 5.69
C HIS A 129 -0.56 0.47 5.98
N THR A 130 -1.10 0.54 7.18
CA THR A 130 -2.24 -0.27 7.60
C THR A 130 -3.53 0.34 7.06
N ILE A 131 -4.43 -0.48 6.50
CA ILE A 131 -5.79 -0.07 6.14
C ILE A 131 -6.72 -0.49 7.29
N ALA A 132 -7.23 0.50 8.01
CA ALA A 132 -8.13 0.32 9.13
C ALA A 132 -9.54 -0.15 8.70
N LYS A 133 -10.33 -0.62 9.65
CA LYS A 133 -11.77 -0.85 9.43
C LYS A 133 -12.54 0.44 9.61
N ASP A 134 -12.16 1.21 10.63
CA ASP A 134 -12.74 2.49 10.97
C ASP A 134 -11.64 3.55 11.12
N GLU A 135 -11.90 4.78 10.71
CA GLU A 135 -10.94 5.89 10.79
C GLU A 135 -10.48 6.16 12.24
N LYS A 136 -11.36 5.88 13.22
CA LYS A 136 -11.08 6.05 14.66
C LYS A 136 -10.05 5.05 15.20
N ASP A 137 -9.71 4.02 14.44
CA ASP A 137 -8.69 3.04 14.83
C ASP A 137 -7.26 3.60 14.65
N TYR A 138 -7.09 4.71 13.92
CA TYR A 138 -5.80 5.38 13.81
C TYR A 138 -5.49 6.15 15.10
N PRO A 139 -4.21 6.17 15.54
CA PRO A 139 -3.80 6.79 16.80
C PRO A 139 -3.97 8.30 16.85
N VAL A 140 -3.95 8.95 15.68
CA VAL A 140 -3.79 10.40 15.56
C VAL A 140 -4.73 10.96 14.51
N GLY A 141 -5.28 12.14 14.80
CA GLY A 141 -5.94 13.00 13.83
C GLY A 141 -5.02 14.12 13.35
N VAL A 142 -5.51 14.95 12.44
CA VAL A 142 -4.78 16.14 11.98
C VAL A 142 -4.80 17.20 13.07
N CYS A 143 -3.62 17.72 13.42
CA CYS A 143 -3.44 18.83 14.35
C CYS A 143 -3.24 20.13 13.55
N TYR A 144 -4.05 21.15 13.82
CA TYR A 144 -3.99 22.45 13.14
C TYR A 144 -3.42 23.55 14.05
N GLU A 145 -3.06 23.19 15.27
CA GLU A 145 -2.40 24.05 16.23
C GLU A 145 -0.91 24.23 15.90
N ALA A 146 -0.33 25.33 16.37
CA ALA A 146 1.12 25.57 16.26
C ALA A 146 1.94 24.63 17.16
N ASP A 147 1.32 24.09 18.21
CA ASP A 147 1.92 23.17 19.16
C ASP A 147 1.07 21.89 19.22
N CYS A 148 1.64 20.80 18.71
CA CYS A 148 0.97 19.50 18.62
C CYS A 148 1.70 18.51 19.55
N ALA A 149 0.95 17.89 20.46
CA ALA A 149 1.48 16.86 21.34
C ALA A 149 1.48 15.49 20.62
N PHE A 150 2.63 14.80 20.65
CA PHE A 150 2.83 13.48 20.03
C PHE A 150 2.84 12.39 21.12
N ASP A 151 1.74 12.27 21.83
CA ASP A 151 1.59 11.36 22.97
C ASP A 151 1.61 9.88 22.55
N GLU A 152 1.29 9.58 21.30
CA GLU A 152 1.38 8.26 20.68
C GLU A 152 2.84 7.79 20.54
N SER A 153 3.81 8.71 20.56
CA SER A 153 5.23 8.41 20.48
C SER A 153 5.57 7.51 19.28
N VAL A 154 6.26 6.39 19.49
CA VAL A 154 6.65 5.45 18.44
C VAL A 154 5.50 4.58 17.91
N TYR A 155 4.31 4.68 18.50
CA TYR A 155 3.15 3.83 18.21
C TYR A 155 2.25 4.46 17.15
N ILE A 156 2.76 4.51 15.93
CA ILE A 156 2.04 4.92 14.71
C ILE A 156 1.83 3.73 13.78
N ASP A 157 0.82 3.80 12.91
CA ASP A 157 0.47 2.75 11.95
C ASP A 157 0.36 1.37 12.62
N TYR A 158 0.91 0.30 12.02
CA TYR A 158 0.80 -1.07 12.53
C TYR A 158 1.29 -1.25 13.97
N ARG A 159 2.19 -0.38 14.45
CA ARG A 159 2.68 -0.44 15.84
C ARG A 159 1.59 -0.08 16.84
N HIS A 160 0.70 0.86 16.47
CA HIS A 160 -0.48 1.19 17.27
C HIS A 160 -1.44 -0.01 17.33
N PHE A 161 -1.76 -0.55 16.16
CA PHE A 161 -2.67 -1.69 16.04
C PHE A 161 -2.16 -2.91 16.83
N ASP A 162 -0.86 -3.20 16.77
CA ASP A 162 -0.22 -4.26 17.54
C ASP A 162 -0.24 -4.00 19.06
N LYS A 163 -0.01 -2.75 19.51
CA LYS A 163 0.00 -2.39 20.93
C LYS A 163 -1.38 -2.53 21.56
N PHE A 164 -2.42 -2.05 20.87
CA PHE A 164 -3.79 -2.01 21.38
C PHE A 164 -4.64 -3.20 20.91
N ASN A 165 -4.03 -4.17 20.23
CA ASN A 165 -4.70 -5.37 19.71
C ASN A 165 -5.91 -5.05 18.81
N ILE A 166 -5.77 -4.03 17.97
CA ILE A 166 -6.81 -3.58 17.04
C ILE A 166 -6.70 -4.40 15.76
N THR A 167 -7.82 -4.94 15.28
CA THR A 167 -7.85 -5.76 14.05
C THR A 167 -8.04 -4.87 12.83
N SER A 168 -6.96 -4.68 12.06
CA SER A 168 -7.01 -3.98 10.77
C SER A 168 -7.86 -4.71 9.72
N ARG A 169 -8.28 -4.00 8.68
CA ARG A 169 -8.90 -4.61 7.49
C ARG A 169 -7.83 -5.29 6.64
N TYR A 170 -6.75 -4.56 6.38
CA TYR A 170 -5.54 -5.09 5.75
C TYR A 170 -4.31 -4.58 6.51
N PRO A 171 -3.49 -5.46 7.09
CA PRO A 171 -2.34 -5.02 7.88
C PRO A 171 -1.21 -4.47 7.00
N PHE A 172 -0.32 -3.68 7.61
CA PHE A 172 0.96 -3.31 6.99
C PHE A 172 1.69 -4.54 6.45
N GLY A 173 2.28 -4.41 5.26
CA GLY A 173 3.00 -5.49 4.61
C GLY A 173 2.11 -6.56 3.99
N TYR A 174 0.78 -6.40 3.98
CA TYR A 174 -0.15 -7.34 3.36
C TYR A 174 -0.27 -7.13 1.84
N GLY A 175 -0.44 -8.22 1.11
CA GLY A 175 -0.81 -8.21 -0.30
C GLY A 175 -0.92 -9.64 -0.81
N LEU A 176 -1.84 -9.86 -1.73
CA LEU A 176 -2.02 -11.17 -2.36
C LEU A 176 -1.07 -11.36 -3.53
N SER A 177 -1.04 -12.59 -4.03
CA SER A 177 -0.33 -13.01 -5.23
C SER A 177 -1.22 -14.03 -5.95
N TYR A 178 -1.03 -14.24 -7.25
CA TYR A 178 -1.67 -15.35 -7.98
C TYR A 178 -1.02 -16.72 -7.69
N THR A 179 -0.02 -16.76 -6.82
CA THR A 179 0.61 -17.99 -6.33
C THR A 179 0.76 -17.91 -4.80
N THR A 180 1.16 -19.01 -4.18
CA THR A 180 1.39 -19.09 -2.74
C THR A 180 2.86 -19.37 -2.44
N PHE A 181 3.34 -18.87 -1.30
CA PHE A 181 4.70 -19.05 -0.86
C PHE A 181 4.72 -19.61 0.56
N THR A 182 5.69 -20.48 0.85
CA THR A 182 5.94 -21.02 2.18
C THR A 182 7.33 -20.66 2.66
N TYR A 183 7.45 -20.38 3.95
CA TYR A 183 8.70 -20.10 4.63
C TYR A 183 9.11 -21.33 5.45
N SER A 184 10.38 -21.73 5.34
CA SER A 184 10.97 -22.82 6.13
C SER A 184 12.41 -22.52 6.54
N ASP A 185 12.97 -23.38 7.38
CA ASP A 185 14.41 -23.42 7.68
C ASP A 185 15.02 -22.08 8.14
N ILE A 186 14.32 -21.39 9.05
CA ILE A 186 14.81 -20.16 9.66
C ILE A 186 16.07 -20.48 10.48
N LYS A 187 17.18 -19.82 10.17
CA LYS A 187 18.45 -19.94 10.90
C LYS A 187 18.96 -18.56 11.32
N LEU A 188 19.33 -18.46 12.59
CA LEU A 188 19.99 -17.30 13.17
C LEU A 188 21.50 -17.54 13.21
N ASN A 189 22.26 -16.63 12.61
CA ASN A 189 23.71 -16.65 12.61
C ASN A 189 24.25 -15.45 13.41
N SER A 190 25.10 -15.70 14.41
CA SER A 190 25.85 -14.64 15.08
C SER A 190 27.11 -14.33 14.27
N ILE A 191 27.25 -13.09 13.82
CA ILE A 191 28.41 -12.63 13.03
C ILE A 191 29.45 -11.99 13.95
N ASP A 192 29.00 -11.15 14.89
CA ASP A 192 29.86 -10.49 15.86
C ASP A 192 29.30 -10.66 17.28
N SER A 193 29.71 -11.75 17.94
CA SER A 193 29.30 -12.03 19.32
C SER A 193 29.91 -11.06 20.33
N ALA A 194 31.02 -10.39 20.01
CA ALA A 194 31.64 -9.43 20.91
C ALA A 194 30.80 -8.14 20.94
N ALA A 195 30.34 -7.66 19.79
CA ALA A 195 29.43 -6.53 19.69
C ALA A 195 28.09 -6.79 20.42
N LEU A 196 27.53 -8.00 20.30
CA LEU A 196 26.28 -8.38 20.97
C LEU A 196 26.38 -8.42 22.51
N ASN A 197 27.57 -8.66 23.05
CA ASN A 197 27.81 -8.65 24.49
C ASN A 197 28.07 -7.25 25.06
N ASN A 198 28.28 -6.25 24.20
CA ASN A 198 28.51 -4.88 24.64
C ASN A 198 27.18 -4.13 24.84
N THR A 199 27.03 -3.48 25.98
CA THR A 199 25.84 -2.66 26.28
C THR A 199 25.80 -1.36 25.48
N CYS A 200 26.95 -0.85 25.04
CA CYS A 200 27.05 0.40 24.31
C CYS A 200 28.04 0.28 23.15
N PRO A 201 27.81 1.01 22.03
CA PRO A 201 28.74 1.06 20.93
C PRO A 201 30.06 1.74 21.35
N THR A 202 31.18 1.10 21.01
CA THR A 202 32.54 1.49 21.33
C THR A 202 33.26 2.17 20.17
N GLY A 203 32.70 2.09 18.96
CA GLY A 203 33.28 2.62 17.74
C GLY A 203 33.50 4.13 17.78
N VAL A 204 34.40 4.57 16.89
CA VAL A 204 34.68 6.00 16.68
C VAL A 204 33.40 6.70 16.19
N PRO A 205 33.12 7.93 16.67
CA PRO A 205 32.02 8.73 16.14
C PRO A 205 32.20 9.00 14.64
N THR A 206 31.12 8.83 13.87
CA THR A 206 31.04 9.17 12.45
C THR A 206 29.79 10.01 12.17
N LEU A 207 29.58 10.41 10.92
CA LEU A 207 28.33 11.05 10.53
C LEU A 207 27.15 10.10 10.84
N GLY A 208 26.15 10.58 11.59
CA GLY A 208 24.93 9.85 11.92
C GLY A 208 24.97 9.00 13.19
N SER A 209 26.11 8.41 13.58
CA SER A 209 26.30 7.75 14.89
C SER A 209 27.74 7.23 15.08
N LYS A 210 27.97 6.35 16.05
CA LYS A 210 29.22 5.57 16.15
C LYS A 210 29.28 4.51 15.03
N LYS A 211 30.47 4.28 14.48
CA LYS A 211 30.67 3.41 13.31
C LYS A 211 30.13 1.98 13.50
N ASP A 212 30.39 1.40 14.67
CA ASP A 212 30.09 0.00 15.00
C ASP A 212 28.59 -0.31 15.08
N LEU A 213 27.73 0.71 15.25
CA LEU A 213 26.28 0.54 15.10
C LEU A 213 25.86 0.15 13.68
N PHE A 214 26.72 0.36 12.67
CA PHE A 214 26.43 0.05 11.28
C PHE A 214 27.13 -1.22 10.80
N ASP A 215 27.87 -1.91 11.67
CA ASP A 215 28.46 -3.19 11.33
C ASP A 215 27.43 -4.31 11.57
N THR A 216 27.46 -5.35 10.73
CA THR A 216 26.48 -6.46 10.81
C THR A 216 26.82 -7.37 11.97
N VAL A 217 25.89 -7.54 12.91
CA VAL A 217 26.07 -8.34 14.13
C VAL A 217 25.33 -9.68 14.08
N LEU A 218 24.20 -9.73 13.36
CA LEU A 218 23.39 -10.94 13.17
C LEU A 218 22.99 -11.08 11.71
N SER A 219 22.75 -12.31 11.28
CA SER A 219 22.10 -12.64 10.01
C SER A 219 21.00 -13.68 10.23
N ILE A 220 19.83 -13.44 9.64
CA ILE A 220 18.71 -14.38 9.59
C ILE A 220 18.60 -14.93 8.18
N ASP A 221 18.78 -16.24 8.03
CA ASP A 221 18.48 -16.93 6.78
C ASP A 221 17.12 -17.60 6.85
N VAL A 222 16.34 -17.50 5.78
CA VAL A 222 15.07 -18.22 5.62
C VAL A 222 14.98 -18.80 4.22
N THR A 223 14.41 -19.99 4.11
CA THR A 223 14.11 -20.62 2.82
C THR A 223 12.70 -20.22 2.40
N LEU A 224 12.57 -19.79 1.15
CA LEU A 224 11.31 -19.40 0.55
C LEU A 224 11.02 -20.29 -0.66
N THR A 225 9.85 -20.92 -0.66
CA THR A 225 9.43 -21.85 -1.72
C THR A 225 8.11 -21.39 -2.33
N ASN A 226 8.02 -21.35 -3.66
CA ASN A 226 6.77 -21.12 -4.37
C ASN A 226 5.99 -22.43 -4.49
N THR A 227 4.88 -22.53 -3.77
CA THR A 227 4.07 -23.75 -3.66
C THR A 227 2.84 -23.74 -4.56
N GLY A 228 2.56 -22.62 -5.23
CA GLY A 228 1.44 -22.53 -6.16
C GLY A 228 1.81 -22.87 -7.61
N ASP A 229 0.85 -22.67 -8.50
CA ASP A 229 0.94 -23.10 -9.90
C ASP A 229 1.49 -22.05 -10.87
N ARG A 230 1.82 -20.85 -10.38
CA ARG A 230 2.28 -19.72 -11.20
C ARG A 230 3.61 -19.19 -10.69
N ALA A 231 4.42 -18.66 -11.60
CA ALA A 231 5.56 -17.84 -11.19
C ALA A 231 5.05 -16.56 -10.48
N GLY A 232 5.84 -16.05 -9.54
CA GLY A 232 5.48 -14.86 -8.80
C GLY A 232 6.68 -14.26 -8.08
N ALA A 233 6.47 -13.11 -7.44
CA ALA A 233 7.47 -12.51 -6.58
C ALA A 233 6.88 -12.27 -5.19
N GLU A 234 7.62 -12.67 -4.16
CA GLU A 234 7.25 -12.50 -2.76
C GLU A 234 8.12 -11.41 -2.12
N VAL A 235 7.53 -10.64 -1.20
CA VAL A 235 8.25 -9.66 -0.38
C VAL A 235 8.38 -10.21 1.03
N ALA A 236 9.46 -10.95 1.26
CA ALA A 236 9.78 -11.49 2.58
C ALA A 236 10.15 -10.34 3.53
N GLN A 237 9.51 -10.31 4.71
CA GLN A 237 9.66 -9.26 5.71
C GLN A 237 10.18 -9.84 7.02
N LEU A 238 11.15 -9.18 7.64
CA LEU A 238 11.71 -9.53 8.94
C LEU A 238 11.29 -8.49 9.99
N TYR A 239 10.66 -8.97 11.05
CA TYR A 239 10.26 -8.18 12.21
C TYR A 239 11.06 -8.61 13.44
N VAL A 240 11.47 -7.64 14.25
CA VAL A 240 12.19 -7.85 15.51
C VAL A 240 11.32 -7.38 16.67
N ASP A 241 11.23 -8.22 17.70
CA ASP A 241 10.68 -7.88 19.02
C ASP A 241 11.82 -7.54 19.98
N TYR A 242 11.59 -6.59 20.86
CA TYR A 242 12.57 -6.08 21.81
C TYR A 242 12.19 -6.48 23.24
N PRO A 243 13.17 -6.59 24.14
CA PRO A 243 12.90 -6.88 25.53
C PRO A 243 12.07 -5.74 26.17
N ALA A 244 11.25 -6.07 27.19
CA ALA A 244 10.25 -5.17 27.75
C ALA A 244 10.83 -3.86 28.31
N GLU A 245 12.07 -3.91 28.79
CA GLU A 245 12.83 -2.78 29.33
C GLU A 245 13.06 -1.69 28.27
N ALA A 246 13.08 -2.05 26.98
CA ALA A 246 13.26 -1.11 25.89
C ALA A 246 12.01 -0.26 25.61
N GLN A 247 10.85 -0.64 26.16
CA GLN A 247 9.54 0.01 25.95
C GLN A 247 9.19 0.23 24.46
N GLN A 248 9.65 -0.69 23.61
CA GLN A 248 9.51 -0.63 22.16
C GLN A 248 8.23 -1.34 21.68
N PRO A 249 7.78 -1.06 20.45
CA PRO A 249 6.74 -1.84 19.79
C PRO A 249 7.11 -3.32 19.70
N LYS A 250 6.09 -4.18 19.91
CA LYS A 250 6.19 -5.65 19.89
C LYS A 250 6.83 -6.21 18.62
N ARG A 251 6.64 -5.55 17.49
CA ARG A 251 7.24 -5.94 16.23
C ARG A 251 7.68 -4.69 15.50
N GLN A 252 8.91 -4.68 15.03
CA GLN A 252 9.41 -3.61 14.18
C GLN A 252 10.05 -4.18 12.93
N LEU A 253 9.65 -3.67 11.77
CA LEU A 253 10.28 -4.04 10.50
C LEU A 253 11.77 -3.66 10.53
N ARG A 254 12.64 -4.63 10.23
CA ARG A 254 14.11 -4.45 10.13
C ARG A 254 14.70 -4.90 8.81
N GLY A 255 13.96 -5.66 8.01
CA GLY A 255 14.40 -6.02 6.68
C GLY A 255 13.25 -6.44 5.78
N PHE A 256 13.39 -6.20 4.48
CA PHE A 256 12.52 -6.78 3.48
C PHE A 256 13.33 -7.11 2.23
N LYS A 257 12.95 -8.18 1.52
CA LYS A 257 13.55 -8.57 0.25
C LYS A 257 12.48 -9.08 -0.71
N LYS A 258 12.47 -8.52 -1.92
CA LYS A 258 11.62 -8.99 -3.01
C LYS A 258 12.34 -10.09 -3.79
N VAL A 259 11.72 -11.26 -3.90
CA VAL A 259 12.33 -12.44 -4.50
C VAL A 259 11.39 -13.02 -5.55
N GLY A 260 11.84 -13.07 -6.79
CA GLY A 260 11.13 -13.77 -7.87
C GLY A 260 11.38 -15.27 -7.81
N LEU A 261 10.32 -16.07 -7.92
CA LEU A 261 10.34 -17.53 -7.88
C LEU A 261 9.45 -18.12 -8.98
N GLY A 262 10.00 -19.04 -9.76
CA GLY A 262 9.23 -19.94 -10.62
C GLY A 262 8.37 -20.92 -9.82
N LYS A 263 7.48 -21.64 -10.49
CA LYS A 263 6.66 -22.70 -9.88
C LYS A 263 7.56 -23.77 -9.24
N GLY A 264 7.35 -24.08 -7.96
CA GLY A 264 8.13 -25.05 -7.21
C GLY A 264 9.58 -24.64 -6.92
N GLU A 265 9.99 -23.43 -7.32
CA GLU A 265 11.34 -22.94 -7.06
C GLU A 265 11.52 -22.61 -5.57
N GLU A 266 12.72 -22.87 -5.07
CA GLU A 266 13.15 -22.55 -3.73
C GLU A 266 14.36 -21.60 -3.78
N LYS A 267 14.34 -20.54 -2.96
CA LYS A 267 15.47 -19.63 -2.78
C LYS A 267 15.70 -19.32 -1.31
N ARG A 268 16.98 -19.19 -0.94
CA ARG A 268 17.39 -18.75 0.38
C ARG A 268 17.50 -17.23 0.43
N VAL A 269 16.91 -16.63 1.45
CA VAL A 269 16.88 -15.18 1.69
C VAL A 269 17.59 -14.90 2.99
N SER A 270 18.57 -14.00 2.98
CA SER A 270 19.32 -13.59 4.18
C SER A 270 19.01 -12.15 4.55
N PHE A 271 18.81 -11.86 5.83
CA PHE A 271 18.60 -10.53 6.38
C PHE A 271 19.72 -10.20 7.36
N GLU A 272 20.47 -9.14 7.07
CA GLU A 272 21.55 -8.67 7.93
C GLU A 272 21.02 -7.62 8.91
N LEU A 273 21.33 -7.79 10.19
CA LEU A 273 20.93 -6.89 11.26
C LEU A 273 22.16 -6.20 11.85
N ARG A 274 22.03 -4.88 12.04
CA ARG A 274 23.07 -3.97 12.56
C ARG A 274 22.56 -3.35 13.87
N ARG A 275 22.51 -2.02 13.98
CA ARG A 275 21.74 -1.28 15.02
C ARG A 275 20.28 -1.69 15.14
N ASP A 276 19.79 -2.48 14.21
CA ASP A 276 18.45 -3.07 14.14
C ASP A 276 18.08 -3.90 15.39
N VAL A 277 19.05 -4.26 16.23
CA VAL A 277 18.84 -4.93 17.52
C VAL A 277 19.19 -4.08 18.75
N SER A 278 19.55 -2.81 18.55
CA SER A 278 19.79 -1.83 19.62
C SER A 278 18.54 -0.99 19.89
N PHE A 279 18.44 -0.42 21.09
CA PHE A 279 17.39 0.54 21.46
C PHE A 279 18.01 1.72 22.21
N TRP A 280 17.35 2.88 22.15
CA TRP A 280 17.84 4.08 22.83
C TRP A 280 17.46 4.06 24.31
N ASP A 281 18.45 4.17 25.20
CA ASP A 281 18.25 4.38 26.62
C ASP A 281 18.27 5.89 26.94
N GLY A 282 17.13 6.42 27.38
CA GLY A 282 16.97 7.84 27.74
C GLY A 282 17.71 8.27 29.00
N GLY A 283 18.02 7.34 29.91
CA GLY A 283 18.77 7.60 31.14
C GLY A 283 20.25 7.88 30.87
N ILE A 284 20.89 7.06 30.03
CA ILE A 284 22.30 7.24 29.63
C ILE A 284 22.47 8.01 28.31
N LYS A 285 21.37 8.30 27.61
CA LYS A 285 21.30 9.03 26.33
C LYS A 285 22.18 8.40 25.24
N ARG A 286 22.07 7.08 25.06
CA ARG A 286 22.84 6.29 24.08
C ARG A 286 22.02 5.11 23.54
N PHE A 287 22.42 4.61 22.37
CA PHE A 287 22.02 3.31 21.82
C PHE A 287 22.84 2.18 22.43
#